data_AF-A0A5D2D5H1-F1
#
_entry.id   AF-A0A5D2D5H1-F1
#
_cell.length_a   1.000
_cell.length_b   1.000
_cell.length_c   1.000
_cell.angle_alpha   90.00
_cell.angle_beta   90.00
_cell.angle_gamma   90.00
#
_symmetry.space_group_name_H-M   'P 1'
#
loop_
_entity.id
_entity.type
_entity.pdbx_description
1 polymer ?
#
loop_
_entity_poly.entity_id
_entity_poly.type
_entity_poly.pdbx_seq_one_letter_code
_entity_poly.pdbx_strand_id
1 'polypeptide(L)'
;MKCFREMIEVSQLYDISFKGQRFTWFGLRDQAWVKERLDRALVNLDWMEACPNTQGFNLPAIGSDHSPMVVFSDFRDKKVKKKFKFEAMWLKYDSINEVVSRCWGRECGDRGFPKLSWKLKKCSEMLKEWSRKNVRNGQRRIQELKLKIGDAFTWRT
;
A
#
# COMPACT_ATOMS: atom_id res chain seq x y z
N MET A 1 -14.89 29.97 7.45
CA MET A 1 -13.68 29.37 8.08
C MET A 1 -13.27 29.97 9.43
N LYS A 2 -13.61 31.22 9.77
CA LYS A 2 -13.24 31.83 11.07
C LYS A 2 -13.85 31.07 12.27
N CYS A 3 -15.17 30.86 12.28
CA CYS A 3 -15.86 30.16 13.36
C CYS A 3 -15.36 28.71 13.56
N PHE A 4 -15.00 28.01 12.48
CA PHE A 4 -14.46 26.64 12.58
C PHE A 4 -13.09 26.62 13.26
N ARG A 5 -12.21 27.59 12.95
CA ARG A 5 -10.91 27.71 13.62
C ARG A 5 -11.07 28.09 15.08
N GLU A 6 -11.96 29.03 15.38
CA GLU A 6 -12.28 29.41 16.77
C GLU A 6 -12.82 28.22 17.56
N MET A 7 -13.71 27.41 16.97
CA MET A 7 -14.21 26.20 17.61
C MET A 7 -13.09 25.21 17.93
N ILE A 8 -12.17 24.97 16.99
CA ILE A 8 -11.02 24.08 17.20
C ILE A 8 -10.14 24.60 18.34
N GLU A 9 -9.86 25.90 18.36
CA GLU A 9 -9.00 26.53 19.36
C GLU A 9 -9.64 26.51 20.76
N VAL A 10 -10.90 26.92 20.88
CA VAL A 10 -11.66 26.89 22.15
C VAL A 10 -11.82 25.48 22.68
N SER A 11 -11.99 24.49 21.79
CA SER A 11 -12.14 23.09 22.17
C SER A 11 -10.80 22.37 22.39
N GLN A 12 -9.67 23.08 22.23
CA GLN A 12 -8.31 22.53 22.38
C GLN A 12 -8.08 21.27 21.52
N LEU A 13 -8.57 21.31 20.28
CA LEU A 13 -8.43 20.23 19.32
C LEU A 13 -7.26 20.48 18.37
N TYR A 14 -6.64 19.40 17.92
CA TYR A 14 -5.47 19.40 17.06
C TYR A 14 -5.77 18.55 15.82
N ASP A 15 -5.46 19.07 14.63
CA ASP A 15 -5.61 18.33 13.37
C ASP A 15 -4.46 17.32 13.20
N ILE A 16 -4.81 16.05 13.08
CA ILE A 16 -3.83 14.98 12.91
C ILE A 16 -3.14 15.10 11.54
N SER A 17 -1.82 14.92 11.53
CA SER A 17 -1.08 14.84 10.27
C SER A 17 -1.52 13.62 9.44
N PHE A 18 -1.57 13.79 8.13
CA PHE A 18 -2.04 12.77 7.20
C PHE A 18 -0.99 12.45 6.14
N LYS A 19 -1.03 11.23 5.62
CA LYS A 19 -0.26 10.78 4.44
C LYS A 19 -1.23 10.40 3.32
N GLY A 20 -0.75 10.35 2.08
CA GLY A 20 -1.58 9.99 0.92
C GLY A 20 -2.17 11.20 0.20
N GLN A 21 -3.46 11.14 -0.15
CA GLN A 21 -4.10 12.17 -0.98
C GLN A 21 -4.19 13.53 -0.26
N ARG A 22 -3.76 14.59 -0.95
CA ARG A 22 -3.77 15.97 -0.39
C ARG A 22 -5.18 16.52 -0.19
N PHE A 23 -6.08 16.18 -1.10
CA PHE A 23 -7.47 16.63 -1.12
C PHE A 23 -8.37 15.47 -0.73
N THR A 24 -9.44 15.77 0.00
CA THR A 24 -10.38 14.75 0.46
C THR A 24 -11.72 14.81 -0.27
N TRP A 25 -11.94 15.84 -1.08
CA TRP A 25 -13.13 16.00 -1.88
C TRP A 25 -12.77 16.50 -3.29
N PHE A 26 -13.54 16.04 -4.27
CA PHE A 26 -13.37 16.36 -5.69
C PHE A 26 -14.74 16.60 -6.32
N GLY A 27 -14.96 17.74 -6.95
CA GLY A 27 -16.21 18.00 -7.66
C GLY A 27 -16.04 18.90 -8.87
N LEU A 28 -17.05 18.91 -9.73
CA LEU A 28 -17.10 19.78 -10.90
C LEU A 28 -17.94 21.01 -10.57
N ARG A 29 -17.39 22.20 -10.78
CA ARG A 29 -18.08 23.48 -10.56
C ARG A 29 -17.76 24.42 -11.70
N ASP A 30 -18.80 24.99 -12.31
CA ASP A 30 -18.67 25.95 -13.43
C ASP A 30 -17.73 25.45 -14.54
N GLN A 31 -17.86 24.17 -14.91
CA GLN A 31 -17.02 23.45 -15.88
C GLN A 31 -15.54 23.28 -15.50
N ALA A 32 -15.16 23.57 -14.25
CA ALA A 32 -13.82 23.35 -13.72
C ALA A 32 -13.82 22.32 -12.60
N TRP A 33 -12.80 21.46 -12.59
CA TRP A 33 -12.57 20.53 -11.49
C TRP A 33 -12.03 21.29 -10.27
N VAL A 34 -12.76 21.20 -9.17
CA VAL A 34 -12.38 21.75 -7.87
C VAL A 34 -11.97 20.60 -6.95
N LYS A 35 -10.91 20.83 -6.18
CA LYS A 35 -10.40 19.87 -5.20
C LYS A 35 -10.26 20.58 -3.86
N GLU A 36 -10.90 20.04 -2.83
CA GLU A 36 -10.87 20.62 -1.50
C GLU A 36 -10.48 19.57 -0.46
N ARG A 37 -10.06 20.04 0.71
CA ARG A 37 -9.84 19.20 1.87
C ARG A 37 -10.90 19.55 2.91
N LEU A 38 -11.97 18.77 2.90
CA LEU A 38 -13.13 18.94 3.77
C LEU A 38 -13.07 18.04 5.01
N ASP A 39 -12.41 16.89 4.88
CA ASP A 39 -12.35 15.87 5.92
C ASP A 39 -11.06 16.03 6.74
N ARG A 40 -11.20 16.04 8.07
CA ARG A 40 -10.12 16.21 9.05
C ARG A 40 -10.36 15.34 10.26
N ALA A 41 -9.28 14.84 10.86
CA ALA A 41 -9.35 14.11 12.13
C ALA A 41 -8.79 15.02 13.21
N LEU A 42 -9.64 15.36 14.17
CA LEU A 42 -9.29 16.25 15.27
C LEU A 42 -9.16 15.44 16.55
N VAL A 43 -8.11 15.71 17.33
CA VAL A 43 -7.83 15.03 18.60
C VAL A 43 -7.52 16.03 19.69
N ASN A 44 -7.83 15.69 20.94
CA ASN A 44 -7.44 16.49 22.10
C ASN A 44 -6.07 16.04 22.65
N LEU A 45 -5.62 16.71 23.71
CA LEU A 45 -4.35 16.41 24.37
C LEU A 45 -4.32 14.98 24.94
N ASP A 46 -5.38 14.57 25.64
CA ASP A 46 -5.47 13.23 26.24
C ASP A 46 -5.27 12.11 25.22
N TRP A 47 -5.83 12.26 24.01
CA TRP A 47 -5.61 11.31 22.92
C TRP A 47 -4.16 11.31 22.45
N MET A 48 -3.53 12.48 22.30
CA MET A 48 -2.13 12.57 21.88
C MET A 48 -1.20 11.90 22.90
N GLU A 49 -1.50 12.00 24.19
CA GLU A 49 -0.77 11.34 25.25
C GLU A 49 -1.00 9.82 25.26
N ALA A 50 -2.25 9.38 25.10
CA ALA A 50 -2.60 7.96 25.06
C ALA A 50 -2.16 7.24 23.78
N CYS A 51 -2.16 7.95 22.64
CA CYS A 51 -1.90 7.43 21.30
C CYS A 51 -0.83 8.28 20.57
N PRO A 52 0.43 8.32 21.06
CA PRO A 52 1.47 9.22 20.54
C PRO A 52 1.91 8.89 19.10
N ASN A 53 1.64 7.66 18.64
CA ASN A 53 1.93 7.22 17.28
C ASN A 53 0.72 7.37 16.34
N THR A 54 -0.21 8.27 16.65
CA THR A 54 -1.40 8.49 15.81
C THR A 54 -1.00 8.99 14.43
N GLN A 55 -1.54 8.38 13.36
CA GLN A 55 -1.29 8.79 11.98
C GLN A 55 -2.55 8.67 11.13
N GLY A 56 -2.93 9.76 10.46
CA GLY A 56 -3.95 9.76 9.43
C GLY A 56 -3.42 9.33 8.06
N PHE A 57 -4.29 8.72 7.23
CA PHE A 57 -4.06 8.41 5.83
C PHE A 57 -5.29 8.75 5.00
N ASN A 58 -5.12 9.59 3.99
CA ASN A 58 -6.14 9.84 2.98
C ASN A 58 -5.94 8.85 1.82
N LEU A 59 -6.90 7.95 1.66
CA LEU A 59 -6.87 6.90 0.66
C LEU A 59 -7.42 7.40 -0.69
N PRO A 60 -7.00 6.85 -1.83
CA PRO A 60 -7.59 7.22 -3.11
C PRO A 60 -9.12 7.12 -3.09
N ALA A 61 -9.79 8.17 -3.57
CA ALA A 61 -11.22 8.14 -3.83
C ALA A 61 -11.47 7.18 -5.00
N ILE A 62 -12.29 6.14 -4.79
CA ILE A 62 -12.64 5.16 -5.82
C ILE A 62 -14.16 5.02 -5.79
N GLY A 63 -14.83 5.52 -6.83
CA GLY A 63 -16.29 5.48 -6.93
C GLY A 63 -17.03 6.45 -6.00
N SER A 64 -16.34 7.46 -5.46
CA SER A 64 -16.90 8.56 -4.67
C SER A 64 -16.15 9.85 -5.00
N ASP A 65 -16.81 10.98 -4.82
CA ASP A 65 -16.22 12.32 -4.79
C ASP A 65 -15.44 12.58 -3.49
N HIS A 66 -15.61 11.74 -2.46
CA HIS A 66 -14.84 11.78 -1.21
C HIS A 66 -13.70 10.75 -1.17
N SER A 67 -12.58 11.17 -0.59
CA SER A 67 -11.42 10.35 -0.22
C SER A 67 -11.60 9.85 1.21
N PRO A 68 -11.60 8.53 1.44
CA PRO A 68 -11.68 8.00 2.80
C PRO A 68 -10.44 8.38 3.60
N MET A 69 -10.64 8.87 4.83
CA MET A 69 -9.56 9.09 5.79
C MET A 69 -9.55 7.95 6.82
N VAL A 70 -8.38 7.34 7.02
CA VAL A 70 -8.16 6.29 8.02
C VAL A 70 -7.18 6.81 9.07
N VAL A 71 -7.54 6.67 10.35
CA VAL A 71 -6.68 7.04 11.47
C VAL A 71 -6.22 5.78 12.18
N PHE A 72 -4.90 5.61 12.29
CA PHE A 72 -4.29 4.58 13.13
C PHE A 72 -3.86 5.21 14.43
N SER A 73 -4.25 4.66 15.57
CA SER A 73 -3.84 5.12 16.91
C SER A 73 -2.41 4.73 17.27
N ASP A 74 -1.89 3.63 16.73
CA ASP A 74 -0.50 3.18 16.90
C ASP A 74 0.12 2.80 15.54
N PHE A 75 0.40 3.82 14.73
CA PHE A 75 1.06 3.58 13.44
C PHE A 75 2.55 3.34 13.64
N ARG A 76 2.98 2.10 13.35
CA ARG A 76 4.39 1.74 13.28
C ARG A 76 4.72 1.42 11.83
N ASP A 77 5.65 2.17 11.24
CA ASP A 77 6.21 1.87 9.93
C ASP A 77 7.09 0.60 10.03
N LYS A 78 6.43 -0.55 10.17
CA LYS A 78 7.10 -1.83 10.25
C LYS A 78 7.59 -2.15 8.84
N LYS A 79 8.89 -1.93 8.62
CA LYS A 79 9.64 -2.60 7.55
C LYS A 79 9.70 -4.10 7.85
N VAL A 80 8.56 -4.78 7.71
CA VAL A 80 8.48 -6.23 7.87
C VAL A 80 9.27 -6.85 6.73
N LYS A 81 10.30 -7.64 7.07
CA LYS A 81 10.97 -8.49 6.07
C LYS A 81 9.91 -9.37 5.42
N LYS A 82 9.60 -9.09 4.14
CA LYS A 82 8.64 -9.90 3.38
C LYS A 82 9.14 -11.35 3.35
N LYS A 83 8.37 -12.26 3.94
CA LYS A 83 8.59 -13.70 3.78
C LYS A 83 8.45 -14.05 2.29
N PHE A 84 9.18 -15.08 1.85
CA PHE A 84 8.96 -15.61 0.51
C PHE A 84 7.52 -16.13 0.40
N LYS A 85 6.87 -15.82 -0.71
CA LYS A 85 5.60 -16.41 -1.12
C LYS A 85 5.73 -16.78 -2.58
N PHE A 86 5.31 -17.99 -2.92
CA PHE A 86 5.13 -18.39 -4.30
C PHE A 86 3.84 -17.73 -4.83
N GLU A 87 3.90 -17.12 -6.01
CA GLU A 87 2.71 -16.55 -6.64
C GLU A 87 2.22 -17.50 -7.74
N ALA A 88 0.94 -17.89 -7.68
CA ALA A 88 0.36 -18.81 -8.66
C ALA A 88 0.49 -18.32 -10.11
N MET A 89 0.55 -17.00 -10.32
CA MET A 89 0.75 -16.41 -11.65
C MET A 89 2.08 -16.81 -12.29
N TRP A 90 3.09 -17.21 -11.52
CA TRP A 90 4.36 -17.63 -12.06
C TRP A 90 4.27 -18.94 -12.86
N LEU A 91 3.24 -19.76 -12.62
CA LEU A 91 2.97 -20.98 -13.39
C LEU A 91 2.60 -20.68 -14.86
N LYS A 92 2.30 -19.43 -15.20
CA LYS A 92 2.04 -19.00 -16.59
C LYS A 92 3.32 -18.78 -17.42
N TYR A 93 4.50 -18.91 -16.80
CA TYR A 93 5.77 -18.70 -17.46
C TYR A 93 6.48 -20.05 -17.59
N ASP A 94 6.72 -20.53 -18.81
CA ASP A 94 7.34 -21.85 -19.03
C ASP A 94 8.73 -21.97 -18.37
N SER A 95 9.47 -20.86 -18.32
CA SER A 95 10.79 -20.78 -17.67
C SER A 95 10.80 -21.07 -16.16
N ILE A 96 9.64 -21.09 -15.47
CA ILE A 96 9.62 -21.42 -14.04
C ILE A 96 10.03 -22.87 -13.79
N ASN A 97 9.62 -23.79 -14.66
CA ASN A 97 9.93 -25.21 -14.52
C ASN A 97 11.44 -25.44 -14.59
N GLU A 98 12.14 -24.71 -15.48
CA GLU A 98 13.60 -24.76 -15.58
C GLU A 98 14.28 -24.31 -14.29
N VAL A 99 13.78 -23.23 -13.66
CA VAL A 99 14.33 -22.71 -12.41
C VAL A 99 14.19 -23.72 -11.27
N VAL A 100 13.02 -24.36 -11.15
CA VAL A 100 12.75 -25.38 -10.13
C VAL A 100 13.59 -26.63 -10.39
N SER A 101 13.59 -27.15 -11.62
CA SER A 101 14.37 -28.33 -12.00
C SER A 101 15.87 -28.12 -11.78
N ARG A 102 16.41 -26.96 -12.18
CA ARG A 102 17.82 -26.60 -11.94
C ARG A 102 18.13 -26.50 -10.45
N CYS A 103 17.21 -26.00 -9.63
CA CYS A 103 17.43 -25.95 -8.19
C CYS A 103 17.41 -27.36 -7.59
N TRP A 104 16.50 -28.22 -8.03
CA TRP A 104 16.31 -29.57 -7.45
C TRP A 104 17.40 -30.54 -7.88
N GLY A 105 17.92 -30.39 -9.10
CA GLY A 105 19.05 -31.14 -9.63
C GLY A 105 20.40 -30.77 -9.01
N ARG A 106 20.50 -29.68 -8.23
CA ARG A 106 21.76 -29.37 -7.52
C ARG A 106 22.02 -30.41 -6.45
N GLU A 107 23.22 -30.99 -6.52
CA GLU A 107 23.76 -31.80 -5.45
C GLU A 107 23.91 -30.95 -4.19
N CYS A 108 23.45 -31.52 -3.08
CA CYS A 108 23.58 -30.96 -1.76
C CYS A 108 24.09 -32.11 -0.90
N GLY A 109 25.21 -31.88 -0.20
CA GLY A 109 25.94 -32.92 0.53
C GLY A 109 25.06 -33.78 1.45
N ASP A 110 25.57 -34.95 1.79
CA ASP A 110 24.77 -36.09 2.22
C ASP A 110 24.29 -36.01 3.69
N ARG A 111 23.34 -35.11 3.98
CA ARG A 111 22.72 -34.98 5.31
C ARG A 111 21.21 -34.67 5.24
N GLY A 112 20.38 -35.72 5.15
CA GLY A 112 18.96 -35.80 5.57
C GLY A 112 18.06 -34.55 5.51
N PHE A 113 17.31 -34.28 6.59
CA PHE A 113 16.38 -33.13 6.72
C PHE A 113 16.99 -31.74 6.41
N PRO A 114 18.27 -31.46 6.77
CA PRO A 114 18.99 -30.26 6.32
C PRO A 114 19.05 -30.09 4.79
N LYS A 115 18.98 -31.19 4.01
CA LYS A 115 18.96 -31.17 2.53
C LYS A 115 17.68 -30.55 1.98
N LEU A 116 16.52 -30.90 2.55
CA LEU A 116 15.23 -30.37 2.09
C LEU A 116 15.10 -28.89 2.42
N SER A 117 15.41 -28.49 3.65
CA SER A 117 15.33 -27.07 4.06
C SER A 117 16.31 -26.20 3.26
N TRP A 118 17.51 -26.70 2.98
CA TRP A 118 18.48 -26.03 2.11
C TRP A 118 17.94 -25.89 0.69
N LYS A 119 17.40 -26.97 0.09
CA LYS A 119 16.81 -26.93 -1.24
C LYS A 119 15.66 -25.92 -1.30
N LEU A 120 14.69 -25.99 -0.39
CA LEU A 120 13.58 -25.02 -0.32
C LEU A 120 14.06 -23.57 -0.20
N LYS A 121 15.05 -23.31 0.65
CA LYS A 121 15.64 -21.97 0.77
C LYS A 121 16.29 -21.52 -0.55
N LYS A 122 17.07 -22.40 -1.19
CA LYS A 122 17.77 -22.10 -2.44
C LYS A 122 16.79 -21.86 -3.59
N CYS A 123 15.73 -22.65 -3.68
CA CYS A 123 14.68 -22.45 -4.69
C CYS A 123 13.94 -21.15 -4.46
N SER A 124 13.61 -20.81 -3.21
CA SER A 124 13.04 -19.50 -2.86
C SER A 124 13.94 -18.34 -3.32
N GLU A 125 15.27 -18.45 -3.13
CA GLU A 125 16.21 -17.43 -3.58
C GLU A 125 16.25 -17.31 -5.12
N MET A 126 16.36 -18.45 -5.81
CA MET A 126 16.40 -18.49 -7.28
C MET A 126 15.09 -17.99 -7.90
N LEU A 127 13.94 -18.39 -7.34
CA LEU A 127 12.63 -17.93 -7.78
C LEU A 127 12.44 -16.43 -7.52
N LYS A 128 12.94 -15.89 -6.39
CA LYS A 128 12.93 -14.43 -6.16
C LYS A 128 13.74 -13.68 -7.19
N GLU A 129 14.93 -14.17 -7.53
CA GLU A 129 15.78 -13.54 -8.53
C GLU A 129 15.16 -13.61 -9.92
N TRP A 130 14.68 -14.79 -10.31
CA TRP A 130 13.97 -14.99 -11.57
C TRP A 130 12.72 -14.11 -11.67
N SER A 131 11.91 -14.03 -10.60
CA SER A 131 10.70 -13.22 -10.54
C SER A 131 11.01 -11.74 -10.76
N ARG A 132 12.06 -11.22 -10.13
CA ARG A 132 12.50 -9.81 -10.33
C ARG A 132 12.87 -9.48 -11.78
N LYS A 133 13.38 -10.47 -12.53
CA LYS A 133 13.83 -10.29 -13.93
C LYS A 133 12.69 -10.52 -14.94
N ASN A 134 11.84 -11.50 -14.70
CA ASN A 134 10.90 -12.02 -15.71
C ASN A 134 9.44 -11.66 -15.42
N VAL A 135 9.07 -11.46 -14.16
CA VAL A 135 7.72 -11.09 -13.79
C VAL A 135 7.62 -9.57 -13.82
N ARG A 136 6.77 -9.05 -14.72
CA ARG A 136 6.42 -7.62 -14.70
C ARG A 136 5.90 -7.28 -13.32
N ASN A 137 6.39 -6.19 -12.74
CA ASN A 137 5.99 -5.78 -11.39
C ASN A 137 4.47 -5.59 -11.32
N GLY A 138 3.77 -6.60 -10.82
CA GLY A 138 2.31 -6.62 -10.77
C GLY A 138 1.76 -5.45 -9.96
N GLN A 139 2.48 -5.02 -8.92
CA GLN A 139 2.12 -3.84 -8.13
C GLN A 139 2.17 -2.57 -8.96
N ARG A 140 3.22 -2.40 -9.77
CA ARG A 140 3.32 -1.28 -10.71
C ARG A 140 2.19 -1.32 -11.73
N ARG A 141 1.88 -2.49 -12.29
CA ARG A 141 0.77 -2.62 -13.25
C ARG A 141 -0.58 -2.31 -12.60
N ILE A 142 -0.81 -2.77 -11.37
CA ILE A 142 -2.02 -2.43 -10.60
C ILE A 142 -2.09 -0.92 -10.38
N GLN A 143 -0.98 -0.27 -10.02
CA GLN A 143 -0.95 1.17 -9.81
C GLN A 143 -1.22 1.95 -11.11
N GLU A 144 -0.61 1.54 -12.22
CA GLU A 144 -0.89 2.08 -13.55
C GLU A 144 -2.38 1.93 -13.93
N LEU A 145 -2.95 0.75 -13.71
CA LEU A 145 -4.37 0.51 -14.00
C LEU A 145 -5.29 1.32 -13.08
N LYS A 146 -4.95 1.46 -11.80
CA LYS A 146 -5.70 2.31 -10.86
C LYS A 146 -5.65 3.78 -11.28
N LEU A 147 -4.49 4.28 -11.73
CA LEU A 147 -4.37 5.63 -12.28
C LEU A 147 -5.23 5.81 -13.53
N LYS A 148 -5.16 4.87 -14.48
CA LYS A 148 -5.99 4.90 -15.69
C LYS A 148 -7.49 4.85 -15.38
N ILE A 149 -7.90 4.07 -14.38
CA ILE A 149 -9.29 4.06 -13.91
C ILE A 149 -9.64 5.44 -13.34
N GLY A 150 -8.80 6.00 -12.46
CA GLY A 150 -8.99 7.35 -11.94
C GLY A 150 -9.16 8.40 -13.04
N ASP A 151 -8.27 8.39 -14.04
CA ASP A 151 -8.36 9.29 -15.20
C ASP A 151 -9.65 9.06 -15.99
N ALA A 152 -10.03 7.81 -16.26
CA ALA A 152 -11.26 7.48 -16.98
C ALA A 152 -12.55 7.92 -16.25
N PHE A 153 -12.54 7.89 -14.92
CA PHE A 153 -13.65 8.41 -14.10
C PHE A 153 -13.68 9.94 -14.04
N THR A 154 -12.56 10.64 -14.26
CA THR A 154 -12.55 12.11 -14.43
C THR A 154 -13.13 12.60 -15.77
N TRP A 155 -13.41 11.70 -16.73
CA TRP A 155 -13.99 12.04 -18.05
C TRP A 155 -15.48 11.73 -18.19
N ARG A 156 -16.14 11.14 -17.17
CA ARG A 156 -17.52 10.62 -17.29
C ARG A 156 -18.59 11.35 -16.45
N THR A 157 -18.29 12.55 -15.96
CA THR A 157 -19.27 13.48 -15.38
C THR A 157 -18.92 14.89 -15.81
#